data_AF-A0A8T3QT01-F1
#
_entry.id   AF-A0A8T3QT01-F1
#
_cell.length_a   1.000
_cell.length_b   1.000
_cell.length_c   1.000
_cell.angle_alpha   90.00
_cell.angle_beta   90.00
_cell.angle_gamma   90.00
#
_symmetry.space_group_name_H-M   'P 1'
#
loop_
_entity.id
_entity.type
_entity.pdbx_description
1 polymer ?
#
loop_
_entity_poly.entity_id
_entity_poly.type
_entity_poly.pdbx_seq_one_letter_code
_entity_poly.pdbx_strand_id
1 'polypeptide(L)' 'MSHLAGEILLRLAKAGAAAVVGLAIYAVAVGPLAAPPSVELLLLSWLSGAAFILLVESSPI' A
#
# COMPACT_ATOMS: atom_id res chain seq x y z
N MET A 1 25.63 -0.81 12.98
CA MET A 1 24.33 -1.27 13.53
C MET A 1 23.21 -0.26 13.26
N SER A 2 23.39 1.04 13.56
CA SER A 2 22.37 2.09 13.35
C SER A 2 21.93 2.27 11.90
N HIS A 3 22.88 2.21 10.94
CA HIS A 3 22.58 2.34 9.52
C HIS A 3 21.68 1.19 9.00
N LEU A 4 22.00 -0.06 9.37
CA LEU A 4 21.23 -1.23 8.97
C LEU A 4 19.80 -1.19 9.52
N ALA A 5 19.64 -0.76 10.78
CA ALA A 5 18.32 -0.58 11.39
C ALA A 5 17.51 0.51 10.68
N GLY A 6 18.15 1.63 10.31
CA GLY A 6 17.53 2.70 9.54
C GLY A 6 17.00 2.22 8.18
N GLU A 7 17.80 1.45 7.43
CA GLU A 7 17.34 0.89 6.16
C GLU A 7 16.16 -0.08 6.31
N ILE A 8 16.19 -0.95 7.32
CA ILE A 8 15.10 -1.89 7.60
C ILE A 8 13.82 -1.13 7.91
N LEU A 9 13.90 -0.11 8.79
CA LEU A 9 12.76 0.74 9.12
C LEU A 9 12.22 1.47 7.90
N LEU A 10 13.09 1.95 7.00
CA LEU A 10 12.67 2.60 5.77
C LEU A 10 11.90 1.65 4.85
N ARG A 11 12.36 0.41 4.70
CA ARG A 11 11.65 -0.63 3.92
C ARG A 11 10.30 -0.98 4.55
N LEU A 12 10.24 -1.07 5.88
CA LEU A 12 8.99 -1.29 6.60
C LEU A 12 8.01 -0.12 6.41
N ALA A 13 8.50 1.12 6.43
CA ALA A 13 7.69 2.32 6.23
C ALA A 13 7.05 2.33 4.85
N LYS A 14 7.77 1.91 3.79
CA LYS A 14 7.22 1.77 2.44
C LYS A 14 6.09 0.73 2.38
N ALA A 15 6.28 -0.42 3.02
CA ALA A 15 5.23 -1.44 3.12
C ALA A 15 4.01 -0.92 3.90
N GLY A 16 4.24 -0.12 4.95
CA GLY A 16 3.19 0.58 5.69
C GLY A 16 2.44 1.58 4.83
N ALA A 17 3.13 2.40 4.05
CA ALA A 17 2.52 3.35 3.12
C ALA A 17 1.65 2.65 2.07
N ALA A 18 2.15 1.55 1.49
CA ALA A 18 1.38 0.71 0.57
C ALA A 18 0.10 0.16 1.23
N ALA A 19 0.17 -0.24 2.50
CA ALA A 19 -0.99 -0.73 3.23
C ALA A 19 -2.05 0.37 3.44
N VAL A 20 -1.64 1.60 3.75
CA VAL A 20 -2.54 2.74 3.90
C VAL A 20 -3.24 3.07 2.58
N VAL A 21 -2.49 3.13 1.48
CA VAL A 21 -3.05 3.40 0.15
C VAL A 21 -4.03 2.29 -0.26
N GLY A 22 -3.67 1.03 -0.04
CA GLY A 22 -4.55 -0.10 -0.34
C GLY A 22 -5.83 -0.11 0.48
N LEU A 23 -5.76 0.26 1.76
CA LEU A 23 -6.94 0.45 2.61
C LEU A 23 -7.84 1.59 2.10
N ALA A 24 -7.25 2.69 1.65
CA ALA A 24 -8.01 3.79 1.05
C ALA A 24 -8.76 3.34 -0.21
N ILE A 25 -8.10 2.58 -1.09
CA ILE A 25 -8.71 1.99 -2.29
C ILE A 25 -9.86 1.06 -1.89
N TYR A 26 -9.64 0.17 -0.92
CA TYR A 26 -10.67 -0.75 -0.43
C TYR A 26 -11.89 -0.01 0.15
N ALA A 27 -11.64 1.04 0.95
CA ALA A 27 -12.70 1.86 1.53
C ALA A 27 -13.53 2.58 0.45
N VAL A 28 -12.89 3.05 -0.62
CA VAL A 28 -13.58 3.65 -1.78
C VAL A 28 -14.39 2.59 -2.55
N ALA A 29 -13.83 1.40 -2.72
CA ALA A 29 -14.49 0.29 -3.42
C ALA A 29 -15.75 -0.18 -2.67
N VAL A 30 -15.66 -0.40 -1.36
CA VAL A 30 -16.77 -0.91 -0.56
C VAL A 30 -17.78 0.18 -0.19
N GLY A 31 -17.33 1.40 0.08
CA GLY A 31 -18.21 2.50 0.48
C GLY A 31 -18.92 3.15 -0.72
N PRO A 32 -18.31 4.16 -1.37
CA PRO A 32 -18.90 4.86 -2.51
C PRO A 32 -19.30 3.98 -3.70
N LEU A 33 -18.49 2.97 -4.04
CA LEU A 33 -18.73 2.12 -5.21
C LEU A 33 -19.60 0.89 -4.90
N ALA A 34 -19.98 0.70 -3.63
CA ALA A 34 -20.84 -0.38 -3.16
C ALA A 34 -20.41 -1.78 -3.62
N ALA A 35 -19.10 -2.00 -3.83
CA ALA A 35 -18.58 -3.32 -4.14
C ALA A 35 -18.77 -4.26 -2.93
N PRO A 36 -19.14 -5.54 -3.16
CA PRO A 36 -19.30 -6.49 -2.07
C PRO A 36 -17.97 -6.69 -1.33
N PRO A 37 -17.94 -6.55 0.01
CA PRO A 37 -16.71 -6.70 0.77
C PRO A 37 -16.24 -8.15 0.72
N SER A 38 -14.96 -8.35 0.41
CA SER A 38 -14.33 -9.67 0.40
C SER A 38 -12.86 -9.58 0.74
N VAL A 39 -12.30 -10.68 1.24
CA VAL A 39 -10.86 -10.77 1.52
C VAL A 39 -10.06 -10.63 0.23
N GLU A 40 -10.55 -11.19 -0.87
CA GLU A 40 -9.93 -11.05 -2.18
C GLU A 40 -9.85 -9.57 -2.61
N LEU A 41 -10.95 -8.81 -2.48
CA LEU A 41 -10.97 -7.38 -2.80
C LEU A 41 -10.01 -6.58 -1.92
N LEU A 42 -9.90 -6.92 -0.63
CA LEU A 42 -8.94 -6.29 0.28
C LEU A 42 -7.50 -6.54 -0.17
N LEU A 43 -7.15 -7.79 -0.49
CA LEU A 43 -5.82 -8.17 -0.96
C LEU A 43 -5.49 -7.55 -2.32
N LEU A 44 -6.45 -7.48 -3.25
CA LEU A 44 -6.29 -6.81 -4.53
C LEU A 44 -6.09 -5.30 -4.38
N SER A 45 -6.85 -4.66 -3.47
CA SER A 45 -6.69 -3.24 -3.17
C SER A 45 -5.32 -2.96 -2.53
N TRP A 46 -4.87 -3.83 -1.61
CA TRP A 46 -3.52 -3.78 -1.05
C TRP A 46 -2.44 -3.94 -2.12
N LEU A 47 -2.57 -4.92 -3.01
CA LEU A 47 -1.62 -5.16 -4.10
C LEU A 47 -1.56 -3.98 -5.08
N SER A 48 -2.71 -3.36 -5.36
CA SER A 48 -2.80 -2.14 -6.16
C SER A 48 -2.08 -0.96 -5.49
N GLY A 49 -2.27 -0.75 -4.18
CA GLY A 49 -1.54 0.25 -3.41
C GLY A 49 -0.03 0.01 -3.37
N ALA A 50 0.40 -1.25 -3.25
CA ALA A 50 1.81 -1.62 -3.32
C ALA A 50 2.43 -1.34 -4.70
N ALA A 51 1.72 -1.69 -5.77
CA ALA A 51 2.16 -1.38 -7.13
C ALA A 51 2.30 0.14 -7.36
N PHE A 52 1.38 0.94 -6.82
CA PHE A 52 1.47 2.40 -6.88
C PHE A 52 2.74 2.93 -6.19
N ILE A 53 3.04 2.48 -4.97
CA ILE A 53 4.26 2.91 -4.25
C ILE A 53 5.52 2.55 -5.05
N LEU A 54 5.60 1.35 -5.63
CA LEU A 54 6.74 0.95 -6.47
C LEU A 54 6.89 1.81 -7.73
N LEU A 55 5.78 2.20 -8.36
CA LEU A 55 5.78 3.07 -9.54
C LEU A 55 6.22 4.50 -9.20
N VAL A 56 5.76 5.04 -8.06
CA VAL A 56 6.14 6.38 -7.60
C VAL A 56 7.62 6.42 -7.19
N GLU A 57 8.13 5.38 -6.52
CA GLU A 57 9.56 5.31 -6.18
C GLU A 57 10.49 5.15 -7.39
N SER A 58 9.95 4.68 -8.52
CA SER A 58 10.71 4.64 -9.77
C SER A 58 10.89 6.04 -10.39
N SER A 59 10.27 7.09 -9.82
CA SER A 59 10.52 8.47 -10.22
C SER A 59 11.77 9.02 -9.51
N PRO A 60 12.69 9.72 -10.21
CA PRO A 60 13.96 10.19 -9.65
C PRO A 60 13.87 11.33 -8.61
N ILE A 61 12.67 11.69 -8.15
CA ILE A 61 12.42 12.86 -7.29
C ILE A 61 12.14 12.42 -5.86
#